data_AF-A0A348V575-F1
#
_entry.id   AF-A0A348V575-F1
#
_cell.length_a   1.000
_cell.length_b   1.000
_cell.length_c   1.000
_cell.angle_alpha   90.00
_cell.angle_beta   90.00
_cell.angle_gamma   90.00
#
_symmetry.space_group_name_H-M   'P 1'
#
loop_
_entity.id
_entity.type
_entity.pdbx_description
1 polymer ?
#
loop_
_entity_poly.entity_id
_entity_poly.type
_entity_poly.pdbx_seq_one_letter_code
_entity_poly.pdbx_strand_id
1 'polypeptide(L)'
;MILNCWIVDDEPLALSLLESYVQKTSFLRLTGKYSNALSAMKQIAEEKVDLLFLDIQMPEINGMEFARTISHRTRVIFTTAFSEYALEGYKVSALDYLLKPFSFDEFLAAARKALEWFEMTASRPVSETVHENIGIFVKSEYRLLHVLYEEIIYIEGLKDYVKIYTENEPKPILSLMSLKLLEEELPADRFMRVHRSYIIHRNKITSINKNRIIIGKKQIPIGETYRKQFRAIIEGK
;
A
#
# COMPACT_ATOMS: atom_id res chain seq x y z
N MET A 1 -16.53 -15.61 -9.07
CA MET A 1 -16.17 -15.13 -7.72
C MET A 1 -17.21 -14.10 -7.27
N ILE A 2 -17.46 -13.92 -5.97
CA ILE A 2 -18.31 -12.82 -5.46
C ILE A 2 -17.39 -11.87 -4.69
N LEU A 3 -17.43 -10.58 -5.00
CA LEU A 3 -16.68 -9.53 -4.31
C LEU A 3 -17.58 -8.83 -3.29
N ASN A 4 -17.14 -8.78 -2.03
CA ASN A 4 -17.76 -7.94 -1.02
C ASN A 4 -17.39 -6.49 -1.28
N CYS A 5 -18.38 -5.64 -1.50
CA CYS A 5 -18.14 -4.24 -1.81
C CYS A 5 -18.84 -3.29 -0.85
N TRP A 6 -18.22 -2.15 -0.64
CA TRP A 6 -18.76 -1.02 0.10
C TRP A 6 -18.96 0.17 -0.83
N ILE A 7 -19.93 1.01 -0.49
CA ILE A 7 -20.16 2.31 -1.14
C ILE A 7 -20.06 3.42 -0.11
N VAL A 8 -19.30 4.47 -0.43
CA VAL A 8 -19.03 5.59 0.47
C VAL A 8 -19.13 6.89 -0.32
N ASP A 9 -20.15 7.68 -0.03
CA ASP A 9 -20.50 8.91 -0.75
C ASP A 9 -21.39 9.75 0.18
N ASP A 10 -21.12 11.04 0.32
CA ASP A 10 -21.91 11.92 1.19
C ASP A 10 -23.26 12.32 0.57
N GLU A 11 -23.44 12.12 -0.73
CA GLU A 11 -24.70 12.39 -1.42
C GLU A 11 -25.67 11.18 -1.39
N PRO A 12 -26.86 11.30 -0.76
CA PRO A 12 -27.82 10.18 -0.66
C PRO A 12 -28.30 9.63 -2.01
N LEU A 13 -28.37 10.49 -3.03
CA LEU A 13 -28.76 10.09 -4.39
C LEU A 13 -27.69 9.23 -5.05
N ALA A 14 -26.41 9.57 -4.88
CA ALA A 14 -25.30 8.79 -5.40
C ALA A 14 -25.20 7.42 -4.71
N LEU A 15 -25.37 7.37 -3.39
CA LEU A 15 -25.46 6.10 -2.65
C LEU A 15 -26.59 5.20 -3.17
N SER A 16 -27.79 5.77 -3.39
CA SER A 16 -28.94 5.02 -3.88
C SER A 16 -28.73 4.52 -5.31
N LEU A 17 -28.09 5.32 -6.16
CA LEU A 17 -27.74 4.95 -7.52
C LEU A 17 -26.74 3.78 -7.52
N LEU A 18 -25.63 3.92 -6.80
CA LEU A 18 -24.60 2.89 -6.66
C LEU A 18 -25.18 1.59 -6.09
N GLU A 19 -26.00 1.66 -5.04
CA GLU A 19 -26.69 0.50 -4.48
C GLU A 19 -27.55 -0.21 -5.54
N SER A 20 -28.30 0.55 -6.34
CA SER A 20 -29.10 -0.03 -7.43
C SER A 20 -28.25 -0.71 -8.51
N TYR A 21 -27.06 -0.17 -8.81
CA TYR A 21 -26.13 -0.74 -9.77
C TYR A 21 -25.44 -2.00 -9.22
N VAL A 22 -25.05 -1.99 -7.95
CA VAL A 22 -24.50 -3.16 -7.25
C VAL A 22 -25.52 -4.29 -7.23
N GLN A 23 -26.79 -4.01 -6.91
CA GLN A 23 -27.86 -5.02 -6.90
C GLN A 23 -28.12 -5.65 -8.27
N LYS A 24 -27.89 -4.93 -9.36
CA LYS A 24 -27.99 -5.44 -10.74
C LYS A 24 -26.77 -6.25 -11.18
N THR A 25 -25.71 -6.30 -10.37
CA THR A 25 -24.42 -6.89 -10.72
C THR A 25 -24.16 -8.16 -9.91
N SER A 26 -24.34 -9.32 -10.52
CA SER A 26 -24.38 -10.62 -9.83
C SER A 26 -23.09 -11.05 -9.12
N PHE A 27 -21.94 -10.49 -9.48
CA PHE A 27 -20.64 -10.78 -8.87
C PHE A 27 -20.25 -9.80 -7.76
N LEU A 28 -21.12 -8.84 -7.41
CA LEU A 28 -20.93 -7.92 -6.30
C LEU A 28 -21.91 -8.24 -5.18
N ARG A 29 -21.45 -8.10 -3.93
CA ARG A 29 -22.27 -8.18 -2.73
C ARG A 29 -22.07 -6.91 -1.92
N LEU A 30 -23.10 -6.09 -1.80
CA LEU A 30 -23.07 -4.91 -0.94
C LEU A 30 -23.04 -5.34 0.53
N THR A 31 -21.91 -5.10 1.22
CA THR A 31 -21.76 -5.40 2.65
C THR A 31 -21.69 -4.16 3.52
N GLY A 32 -21.60 -2.97 2.93
CA GLY A 32 -21.54 -1.70 3.67
C GLY A 32 -21.91 -0.49 2.81
N LYS A 33 -22.58 0.47 3.43
CA LYS A 33 -23.04 1.71 2.81
C LYS A 33 -22.90 2.85 3.82
N TYR A 34 -22.11 3.87 3.48
CA TYR A 34 -21.76 4.95 4.41
C TYR A 34 -21.90 6.31 3.74
N SER A 35 -22.44 7.28 4.49
CA SER A 35 -22.60 8.66 4.05
C SER A 35 -21.41 9.57 4.41
N ASN A 36 -20.35 9.02 5.00
CA ASN A 36 -19.14 9.75 5.34
C ASN A 36 -17.96 8.78 5.54
N ALA A 37 -16.75 9.26 5.27
CA ALA A 37 -15.53 8.48 5.42
C ALA A 37 -15.26 8.02 6.86
N LEU A 38 -15.56 8.85 7.86
CA LEU A 38 -15.24 8.54 9.27
C LEU A 38 -15.99 7.30 9.78
N SER A 39 -17.26 7.16 9.42
CA SER A 39 -18.08 5.97 9.71
C SER A 39 -17.52 4.72 9.03
N ALA A 40 -17.11 4.82 7.77
CA ALA A 40 -16.52 3.71 7.03
C ALA A 40 -15.18 3.30 7.62
N MET A 41 -14.29 4.25 7.96
CA MET A 41 -12.98 3.99 8.55
C MET A 41 -13.05 3.23 9.88
N LYS A 42 -14.08 3.47 10.69
CA LYS A 42 -14.27 2.75 11.97
C LYS A 42 -14.54 1.27 11.78
N GLN A 43 -15.18 0.89 10.69
CA GLN A 43 -15.62 -0.49 10.46
C GLN A 43 -14.71 -1.25 9.49
N ILE A 44 -13.99 -0.55 8.61
CA ILE A 44 -13.22 -1.19 7.52
C ILE A 44 -12.08 -2.09 8.01
N ALA A 45 -11.58 -1.87 9.23
CA ALA A 45 -10.55 -2.70 9.83
C ALA A 45 -11.06 -4.08 10.31
N GLU A 46 -12.36 -4.20 10.56
CA GLU A 46 -12.98 -5.40 11.16
C GLU A 46 -13.66 -6.28 10.09
N GLU A 47 -13.98 -5.71 8.93
CA GLU A 47 -14.71 -6.40 7.87
C GLU A 47 -13.86 -6.72 6.64
N LYS A 48 -14.17 -7.85 6.00
CA LYS A 48 -13.56 -8.20 4.71
C LYS A 48 -14.26 -7.45 3.58
N VAL A 49 -13.59 -6.41 3.10
CA VAL A 49 -14.02 -5.59 1.94
C VAL A 49 -13.05 -5.82 0.78
N ASP A 50 -13.55 -6.36 -0.33
CA ASP A 50 -12.75 -6.59 -1.54
C ASP A 50 -12.71 -5.31 -2.41
N LEU A 51 -13.83 -4.59 -2.54
CA LEU A 51 -13.94 -3.43 -3.44
C LEU A 51 -14.65 -2.26 -2.75
N LEU A 52 -14.12 -1.05 -2.89
CA LEU A 52 -14.73 0.19 -2.41
C LEU A 52 -15.08 1.09 -3.59
N PHE A 53 -16.34 1.48 -3.70
CA PHE A 53 -16.74 2.62 -4.51
C PHE A 53 -16.73 3.86 -3.60
N LEU A 54 -15.82 4.78 -3.89
CA LEU A 54 -15.49 5.85 -2.97
C LEU A 54 -15.59 7.21 -3.64
N ASP A 55 -16.42 8.10 -3.10
CA ASP A 55 -16.42 9.48 -3.53
C ASP A 55 -15.14 10.20 -3.10
N ILE A 56 -14.61 11.05 -3.97
CA ILE A 56 -13.40 11.83 -3.67
C ILE A 56 -13.74 13.02 -2.76
N GLN A 57 -14.83 13.74 -3.04
CA GLN A 57 -15.16 14.98 -2.36
C GLN A 57 -16.20 14.76 -1.28
N MET A 58 -15.73 14.39 -0.10
CA MET A 58 -16.57 14.30 1.08
C MET A 58 -16.13 15.30 2.16
N PRO A 59 -17.07 15.78 3.01
CA PRO A 59 -16.74 16.58 4.18
C PRO A 59 -15.79 15.86 5.15
N GLU A 60 -15.04 16.65 5.92
CA GLU A 60 -14.10 16.23 6.97
C GLU A 60 -12.87 15.45 6.48
N ILE A 61 -13.07 14.36 5.72
CA ILE A 61 -12.01 13.49 5.19
C ILE A 61 -12.29 13.26 3.71
N ASN A 62 -11.33 13.63 2.86
CA ASN A 62 -11.43 13.40 1.42
C ASN A 62 -11.27 11.90 1.10
N GLY A 63 -11.96 11.38 0.08
CA GLY A 63 -11.85 9.98 -0.33
C GLY A 63 -10.43 9.53 -0.66
N MET A 64 -9.60 10.40 -1.22
CA MET A 64 -8.19 10.10 -1.48
C MET A 64 -7.39 9.93 -0.18
N GLU A 65 -7.75 10.65 0.88
CA GLU A 65 -7.16 10.48 2.20
C GLU A 65 -7.65 9.19 2.85
N PHE A 66 -8.95 8.90 2.76
CA PHE A 66 -9.50 7.65 3.24
C PHE A 66 -8.84 6.46 2.54
N ALA A 67 -8.74 6.45 1.21
CA ALA A 67 -8.10 5.38 0.44
C ALA A 67 -6.64 5.11 0.85
N ARG A 68 -5.89 6.13 1.33
CA ARG A 68 -4.53 5.94 1.85
C ARG A 68 -4.47 5.14 3.16
N THR A 69 -5.57 5.06 3.90
CA THR A 69 -5.65 4.34 5.18
C THR A 69 -6.11 2.89 5.03
N ILE A 70 -6.60 2.49 3.86
CA ILE A 70 -7.20 1.18 3.62
C ILE A 70 -6.12 0.16 3.26
N SER A 71 -6.30 -1.09 3.68
CA SER A 71 -5.46 -2.22 3.27
C SER A 71 -5.33 -2.29 1.75
N HIS A 72 -4.13 -2.59 1.26
CA HIS A 72 -3.86 -2.81 -0.16
C HIS A 72 -4.62 -3.99 -0.79
N ARG A 73 -5.27 -4.85 0.03
CA ARG A 73 -6.19 -5.89 -0.46
C ARG A 73 -7.51 -5.33 -0.96
N THR A 74 -8.02 -4.28 -0.32
CA THR A 74 -9.23 -3.61 -0.75
C THR A 74 -8.89 -2.73 -1.94
N ARG A 75 -9.56 -2.98 -3.05
CA ARG A 75 -9.40 -2.17 -4.26
C ARG A 75 -10.38 -1.02 -4.25
N VAL A 76 -9.98 0.09 -4.83
CA VAL A 76 -10.79 1.32 -4.86
C VAL A 76 -11.13 1.66 -6.30
N ILE A 77 -12.41 1.93 -6.54
CA ILE A 77 -12.91 2.64 -7.72
C ILE A 77 -13.43 3.97 -7.22
N PHE A 78 -12.83 5.06 -7.67
CA PHE A 78 -13.29 6.37 -7.24
C PHE A 78 -14.49 6.83 -8.04
N THR A 79 -15.43 7.49 -7.37
CA THR A 79 -16.47 8.30 -8.00
C THR A 79 -16.14 9.77 -7.75
N THR A 80 -16.37 10.64 -8.74
CA THR A 80 -16.09 12.08 -8.55
C THR A 80 -16.84 12.91 -9.57
N ALA A 81 -17.23 14.13 -9.21
CA ALA A 81 -17.76 15.12 -10.17
C ALA A 81 -16.66 15.89 -10.92
N PHE A 82 -15.37 15.70 -10.58
CA PHE A 82 -14.27 16.51 -11.09
C PHE A 82 -13.25 15.67 -11.84
N SER A 83 -13.04 15.98 -13.12
CA SER A 83 -12.12 15.26 -14.01
C SER A 83 -10.65 15.42 -13.63
N GLU A 84 -10.28 16.50 -12.94
CA GLU A 84 -8.90 16.77 -12.50
C GLU A 84 -8.33 15.69 -11.56
N TYR A 85 -9.18 15.04 -10.76
CA TYR A 85 -8.73 13.97 -9.86
C TYR A 85 -8.41 12.65 -10.59
N ALA A 86 -8.90 12.46 -11.83
CA ALA A 86 -8.53 11.30 -12.62
C ALA A 86 -7.02 11.27 -12.93
N LEU A 87 -6.37 12.44 -13.00
CA LEU A 87 -4.92 12.57 -13.18
C LEU A 87 -4.14 12.40 -11.86
N GLU A 88 -4.71 12.85 -10.73
CA GLU A 88 -4.12 12.66 -9.40
C GLU A 88 -4.22 11.23 -8.87
N GLY A 89 -5.11 10.46 -9.48
CA GLY A 89 -5.44 9.10 -9.11
C GLY A 89 -4.30 8.09 -9.06
N TYR A 90 -3.24 8.35 -9.84
CA TYR A 90 -1.98 7.61 -9.78
C TYR A 90 -1.37 7.56 -8.38
N LYS A 91 -1.65 8.56 -7.53
CA LYS A 91 -1.10 8.64 -6.16
C LYS A 91 -1.69 7.60 -5.20
N VAL A 92 -2.82 6.94 -5.52
CA VAL A 92 -3.53 6.01 -4.61
C VAL A 92 -3.83 4.62 -5.19
N SER A 93 -3.22 4.25 -6.32
CA SER A 93 -3.35 2.89 -6.91
C SER A 93 -4.81 2.41 -7.08
N ALA A 94 -5.72 3.30 -7.47
CA ALA A 94 -7.10 2.92 -7.78
C ALA A 94 -7.17 2.03 -9.02
N LEU A 95 -8.21 1.19 -9.09
CA LEU A 95 -8.48 0.37 -10.27
C LEU A 95 -9.14 1.15 -11.40
N ASP A 96 -10.01 2.11 -11.06
CA ASP A 96 -10.72 2.90 -12.04
C ASP A 96 -11.30 4.20 -11.45
N TYR A 97 -11.77 5.07 -12.34
CA TYR A 97 -12.43 6.33 -12.02
C TYR A 97 -13.76 6.44 -12.76
N LEU A 98 -14.83 6.74 -12.03
CA LEU A 98 -16.15 7.01 -12.55
C LEU A 98 -16.47 8.49 -12.38
N LEU A 99 -16.49 9.22 -13.49
CA LEU A 99 -16.86 10.63 -13.51
C LEU A 99 -18.38 10.77 -13.43
N LYS A 100 -18.90 11.48 -12.43
CA LYS A 100 -20.32 11.77 -12.26
C LYS A 100 -20.77 12.80 -13.31
N PRO A 101 -21.93 12.63 -13.96
CA PRO A 101 -22.80 11.45 -13.89
C PRO A 101 -22.26 10.29 -14.74
N PHE A 102 -22.36 9.06 -14.24
CA PHE A 102 -21.99 7.84 -14.96
C PHE A 102 -23.18 6.88 -15.11
N SER A 103 -23.20 6.18 -16.23
CA SER A 103 -24.17 5.16 -16.61
C SER A 103 -23.91 3.83 -15.90
N PHE A 104 -24.90 2.93 -15.97
CA PHE A 104 -24.72 1.55 -15.50
C PHE A 104 -23.63 0.80 -16.29
N ASP A 105 -23.50 1.07 -17.59
CA ASP A 105 -22.48 0.42 -18.43
C ASP A 105 -21.06 0.83 -18.03
N GLU A 106 -20.83 2.11 -17.71
CA GLU A 106 -19.55 2.59 -17.18
C GLU A 106 -19.23 1.98 -15.82
N PHE A 107 -20.22 1.94 -14.91
CA PHE A 107 -20.08 1.27 -13.62
C PHE A 107 -19.74 -0.22 -13.80
N LEU A 108 -20.45 -0.93 -14.68
CA LEU A 108 -20.24 -2.36 -14.91
C LEU A 108 -18.88 -2.64 -15.52
N ALA A 109 -18.40 -1.78 -16.41
CA ALA A 109 -17.05 -1.86 -16.97
C ALA A 109 -15.99 -1.73 -15.86
N ALA A 110 -16.12 -0.73 -14.98
CA ALA A 110 -15.21 -0.55 -13.85
C ALA A 110 -15.27 -1.74 -12.87
N ALA A 111 -16.47 -2.23 -12.54
CA ALA A 111 -16.66 -3.41 -11.70
C ALA A 111 -16.07 -4.69 -12.31
N ARG A 112 -16.14 -4.86 -13.63
CA ARG A 112 -15.51 -5.99 -14.34
C ARG A 112 -13.99 -5.93 -14.27
N LYS A 113 -13.37 -4.75 -14.40
CA LYS A 113 -11.92 -4.59 -14.18
C LYS A 113 -11.53 -5.06 -12.77
N ALA A 114 -12.34 -4.78 -11.76
CA ALA A 114 -12.12 -5.29 -10.42
C ALA A 114 -12.24 -6.82 -10.35
N LEU A 115 -13.28 -7.41 -10.94
CA LEU A 115 -13.43 -8.86 -11.02
C LEU A 115 -12.22 -9.53 -11.69
N GLU A 116 -11.81 -9.04 -12.85
CA GLU A 116 -10.64 -9.55 -13.58
C GLU A 116 -9.36 -9.44 -12.75
N TRP A 117 -9.16 -8.31 -12.06
CA TRP A 117 -8.03 -8.12 -11.15
C TRP A 117 -7.99 -9.22 -10.08
N PHE A 118 -9.13 -9.49 -9.44
CA PHE A 118 -9.25 -10.52 -8.42
C PHE A 118 -9.12 -11.95 -8.96
N GLU A 119 -9.63 -12.25 -10.16
CA GLU A 119 -9.49 -13.58 -10.79
C GLU A 119 -8.04 -13.87 -11.20
N MET A 120 -7.33 -12.86 -11.72
CA MET A 120 -5.89 -12.96 -12.03
C MET A 120 -5.03 -13.15 -10.77
N THR A 121 -5.40 -12.51 -9.66
CA THR A 121 -4.67 -12.68 -8.39
C THR A 121 -5.05 -13.95 -7.65
N ALA A 122 -6.28 -14.46 -7.79
CA ALA A 122 -6.76 -15.70 -7.18
C ALA A 122 -6.18 -16.97 -7.81
N SER A 123 -5.74 -16.91 -9.07
CA SER A 123 -5.16 -18.05 -9.80
C SER A 123 -3.69 -18.33 -9.46
N ARG A 124 -3.09 -17.52 -8.58
CA ARG A 124 -1.78 -17.84 -7.97
C ARG A 124 -2.03 -18.75 -6.77
N PRO A 125 -1.42 -19.95 -6.70
CA PRO A 125 -1.65 -20.85 -5.58
C PRO A 125 -1.34 -20.12 -4.28
N VAL A 126 -2.32 -20.15 -3.38
CA VAL A 126 -2.25 -19.63 -2.01
C VAL A 126 -1.25 -20.49 -1.23
N SER A 127 0.04 -20.25 -1.47
CA SER A 127 1.03 -20.45 -0.42
C SER A 127 0.93 -19.23 0.46
N GLU A 128 0.61 -19.44 1.74
CA GLU A 128 0.66 -18.45 2.80
C GLU A 128 2.03 -17.74 2.82
N THR A 129 2.17 -16.67 2.05
CA THR A 129 3.06 -15.57 2.35
C THR A 129 2.41 -14.30 1.83
N VAL A 130 2.10 -13.41 2.76
CA VAL A 130 1.59 -12.07 2.52
C VAL A 130 2.69 -11.24 1.84
N HIS A 131 2.86 -11.41 0.54
CA HIS A 131 3.53 -10.45 -0.33
C HIS A 131 2.46 -9.50 -0.88
N GLU A 132 1.81 -8.79 0.04
CA GLU A 132 1.07 -7.58 -0.26
C GLU A 132 2.06 -6.53 -0.80
N ASN A 133 1.60 -5.62 -1.67
CA ASN A 133 2.32 -4.42 -2.11
C ASN A 133 2.52 -3.43 -0.94
N ILE A 134 3.03 -3.89 0.19
CA ILE A 134 3.35 -3.10 1.37
C ILE A 134 4.69 -2.42 1.11
N GLY A 135 4.71 -1.10 1.17
CA GLY A 135 5.89 -0.29 0.91
C GLY A 135 5.90 1.01 1.72
N ILE A 136 6.93 1.81 1.51
CA ILE A 136 7.06 3.17 2.05
C ILE A 136 6.94 4.19 0.93
N PHE A 137 6.31 5.32 1.23
CA PHE A 137 6.34 6.49 0.37
C PHE A 137 7.54 7.36 0.73
N VAL A 138 8.42 7.62 -0.24
CA VAL A 138 9.62 8.45 -0.05
C VAL A 138 9.66 9.60 -1.05
N LYS A 139 10.02 10.79 -0.57
CA LYS A 139 10.16 11.97 -1.43
C LYS A 139 11.57 12.00 -2.02
N SER A 140 11.67 11.88 -3.35
CA SER A 140 12.93 11.91 -4.09
C SER A 140 12.78 12.74 -5.36
N GLU A 141 13.74 13.63 -5.64
CA GLU A 141 13.77 14.47 -6.86
C GLU A 141 12.40 15.10 -7.21
N TYR A 142 11.79 15.77 -6.23
CA TYR A 142 10.48 16.43 -6.34
C TYR A 142 9.28 15.51 -6.59
N ARG A 143 9.47 14.19 -6.55
CA ARG A 143 8.41 13.18 -6.70
C ARG A 143 8.24 12.39 -5.41
N LEU A 144 7.03 11.87 -5.20
CA LEU A 144 6.74 10.90 -4.14
C LEU A 144 6.76 9.51 -4.78
N LEU A 145 7.65 8.65 -4.32
CA LEU A 145 7.85 7.29 -4.84
C LEU A 145 7.30 6.29 -3.83
N HIS A 146 6.45 5.37 -4.29
CA HIS A 146 6.06 4.21 -3.51
C HIS A 146 7.09 3.10 -3.73
N VAL A 147 7.83 2.72 -2.69
CA VAL A 147 8.88 1.71 -2.73
C VAL A 147 8.43 0.50 -1.94
N LEU A 148 8.24 -0.63 -2.63
CA LEU A 148 7.78 -1.85 -2.00
C LEU A 148 8.84 -2.40 -1.05
N TYR A 149 8.44 -2.87 0.14
CA TYR A 149 9.37 -3.39 1.13
C TYR A 149 10.21 -4.54 0.61
N GLU A 150 9.60 -5.42 -0.17
CA GLU A 150 10.29 -6.57 -0.75
C GLU A 150 11.38 -6.19 -1.76
N GLU A 151 11.23 -5.03 -2.41
CA GLU A 151 12.24 -4.52 -3.32
C GLU A 151 13.41 -3.87 -2.59
N ILE A 152 13.22 -3.41 -1.34
CA ILE A 152 14.27 -2.75 -0.56
C ILE A 152 15.30 -3.79 -0.11
N ILE A 153 16.55 -3.59 -0.51
CA ILE A 153 17.68 -4.42 -0.13
C ILE A 153 18.27 -3.93 1.19
N TYR A 154 18.67 -2.66 1.24
CA TYR A 154 19.19 -2.00 2.43
C TYR A 154 19.08 -0.48 2.27
N ILE A 155 19.18 0.22 3.40
CA ILE A 155 19.15 1.68 3.49
C ILE A 155 20.44 2.16 4.14
N GLU A 156 21.08 3.14 3.50
CA GLU A 156 22.32 3.75 3.95
C GLU A 156 22.08 5.22 4.29
N GLY A 157 22.47 5.64 5.50
CA GLY A 157 22.43 7.03 5.90
C GLY A 157 23.57 7.84 5.27
N LEU A 158 23.25 9.04 4.79
CA LEU A 158 24.19 10.01 4.23
C LEU A 158 23.86 11.42 4.73
N LYS A 159 24.48 11.84 5.84
CA LYS A 159 24.18 13.12 6.53
C LYS A 159 22.67 13.23 6.80
N ASP A 160 22.00 14.22 6.19
CA ASP A 160 20.57 14.49 6.34
C ASP A 160 19.69 13.68 5.38
N TYR A 161 20.31 12.89 4.50
CA TYR A 161 19.66 12.05 3.51
C TYR A 161 19.81 10.57 3.84
N VAL A 162 18.99 9.77 3.18
CA VAL A 162 19.16 8.32 3.07
C VAL A 162 19.22 7.91 1.62
N LYS A 163 19.94 6.82 1.38
CA LYS A 163 19.98 6.08 0.12
C LYS A 163 19.24 4.77 0.32
N ILE A 164 18.17 4.57 -0.42
CA ILE A 164 17.40 3.33 -0.42
C ILE A 164 17.81 2.55 -1.65
N TYR A 165 18.44 1.39 -1.45
CA TYR A 165 18.86 0.51 -2.52
C TYR A 165 17.79 -0.55 -2.75
N THR A 166 17.33 -0.68 -3.99
CA THR A 166 16.29 -1.65 -4.39
C THR A 166 16.82 -2.66 -5.41
N GLU A 167 16.12 -3.77 -5.59
CA GLU A 167 16.53 -4.87 -6.50
C GLU A 167 16.49 -4.49 -7.98
N ASN A 168 15.51 -3.66 -8.36
CA ASN A 168 15.18 -3.38 -9.76
C ASN A 168 15.84 -2.10 -10.30
N GLU A 169 16.51 -1.31 -9.45
CA GLU A 169 17.08 -0.02 -9.85
C GLU A 169 18.61 -0.01 -9.73
N PRO A 170 19.35 0.44 -10.77
CA PRO A 170 20.81 0.50 -10.72
C PRO A 170 21.34 1.62 -9.82
N LYS A 171 20.51 2.62 -9.49
CA LYS A 171 20.87 3.75 -8.63
C LYS A 171 19.98 3.77 -7.38
N PRO A 172 20.53 4.12 -6.20
CA PRO A 172 19.71 4.24 -5.01
C PRO A 172 18.78 5.46 -5.10
N ILE A 173 17.60 5.32 -4.52
CA ILE A 173 16.67 6.43 -4.30
C ILE A 173 17.21 7.31 -3.19
N LEU A 174 17.33 8.61 -3.44
CA LEU A 174 17.82 9.59 -2.46
C LEU A 174 16.64 10.33 -1.82
N SER A 175 16.47 10.24 -0.51
CA SER A 175 15.36 10.87 0.22
C SER A 175 15.87 11.70 1.40
N LEU A 176 15.26 12.86 1.64
CA LEU A 176 15.57 13.74 2.77
C LEU A 176 14.79 13.25 4.02
N MET A 177 15.35 12.26 4.69
CA MET A 177 14.79 11.67 5.91
C MET A 177 15.92 11.04 6.73
N SER A 178 15.70 10.83 8.02
CA SER A 178 16.69 10.20 8.90
C SER A 178 16.51 8.69 8.99
N LEU A 179 17.61 7.96 9.24
CA LEU A 179 17.53 6.52 9.53
C LEU A 179 16.71 6.22 10.79
N LYS A 180 16.64 7.15 11.75
CA LYS A 180 15.84 6.96 12.96
C LYS A 180 14.35 6.94 12.64
N LEU A 181 13.89 7.89 11.82
CA LEU A 181 12.50 7.94 11.36
C LEU A 181 12.14 6.64 10.61
N LEU A 182 13.00 6.21 9.69
CA LEU A 182 12.78 4.97 8.94
C LEU A 182 12.76 3.73 9.83
N GLU A 183 13.59 3.68 10.88
CA GLU A 183 13.57 2.57 11.84
C GLU A 183 12.25 2.49 12.62
N GLU A 184 11.57 3.62 12.85
CA GLU A 184 10.27 3.68 13.52
C GLU A 184 9.10 3.34 12.56
N GLU A 185 9.22 3.67 11.27
CA GLU A 185 8.18 3.41 10.25
C GLU A 185 8.26 2.00 9.63
N LEU A 186 9.47 1.44 9.49
CA LEU A 186 9.67 0.17 8.82
C LEU A 186 9.24 -1.02 9.71
N PRO A 187 8.56 -2.03 9.14
CA PRO A 187 8.17 -3.22 9.89
C PRO A 187 9.38 -3.94 10.47
N ALA A 188 9.45 -4.02 11.81
CA ALA A 188 10.57 -4.61 12.53
C ALA A 188 10.74 -6.13 12.29
N ASP A 189 9.69 -6.80 11.81
CA ASP A 189 9.74 -8.18 11.35
C ASP A 189 10.49 -8.33 10.02
N ARG A 190 10.62 -7.28 9.21
CA ARG A 190 11.30 -7.32 7.90
C ARG A 190 12.63 -6.58 7.89
N PHE A 191 12.69 -5.45 8.59
CA PHE A 191 13.84 -4.56 8.60
C PHE A 191 14.51 -4.54 9.96
N MET A 192 15.83 -4.36 9.96
CA MET A 192 16.58 -4.17 11.19
C MET A 192 17.71 -3.19 11.02
N ARG A 193 17.89 -2.32 12.01
CA ARG A 193 19.08 -1.47 12.09
C ARG A 193 20.25 -2.28 12.64
N VAL A 194 21.35 -2.26 11.91
CA VAL A 194 22.56 -3.04 12.24
C VAL A 194 23.78 -2.17 12.47
N HIS A 195 23.69 -0.90 12.14
CA HIS A 195 24.74 0.09 12.32
C HIS A 195 24.11 1.48 12.43
N ARG A 196 24.87 2.46 12.96
CA ARG A 196 24.42 3.86 13.01
C ARG A 196 24.03 4.41 11.64
N SER A 197 24.59 3.85 10.58
CA SER A 197 24.41 4.26 9.18
C SER A 197 23.67 3.25 8.30
N TYR A 198 23.19 2.11 8.84
CA TYR A 198 22.58 1.06 8.01
C TYR A 198 21.36 0.40 8.65
N ILE A 199 20.30 0.32 7.86
CA ILE A 199 19.14 -0.57 8.05
C ILE A 199 19.16 -1.58 6.91
N ILE A 200 18.88 -2.85 7.20
CA ILE A 200 18.89 -3.93 6.20
C ILE A 200 17.56 -4.65 6.15
N HIS A 201 17.23 -5.21 4.99
CA HIS A 201 16.14 -6.18 4.89
C HIS A 201 16.64 -7.57 5.29
N ARG A 202 15.99 -8.20 6.27
CA ARG A 202 16.41 -9.49 6.86
C ARG A 202 16.49 -10.61 5.82
N ASN A 203 15.48 -10.72 4.97
CA ASN A 203 15.42 -11.77 3.94
C ASN A 203 16.39 -11.57 2.77
N LYS A 204 17.09 -10.43 2.69
CA LYS A 204 18.08 -10.14 1.64
C LYS A 204 19.52 -10.39 2.09
N ILE A 205 19.72 -10.87 3.33
CA ILE A 205 21.03 -11.29 3.84
C ILE A 205 21.51 -12.51 3.05
N THR A 206 22.64 -12.37 2.38
CA THR A 206 23.28 -13.48 1.64
C THR A 206 24.12 -14.36 2.57
N SER A 207 24.90 -13.73 3.45
CA SER A 207 25.67 -14.46 4.46
C SER A 207 26.09 -13.54 5.61
N ILE A 208 26.45 -14.12 6.75
CA ILE A 208 26.89 -13.41 7.93
C ILE A 208 28.29 -13.91 8.31
N ASN A 209 29.23 -12.98 8.39
CA ASN A 209 30.54 -13.20 8.99
C ASN A 209 30.58 -12.50 10.36
N LYS A 210 31.54 -12.85 11.23
CA LYS A 210 31.63 -12.41 12.64
C LYS A 210 31.11 -10.99 12.94
N ASN A 211 31.50 -9.99 12.14
CA ASN A 211 31.13 -8.58 12.36
C ASN A 211 30.55 -7.91 11.11
N ARG A 212 30.20 -8.68 10.07
CA ARG A 212 29.76 -8.15 8.78
C ARG A 212 28.62 -8.96 8.21
N ILE A 213 27.64 -8.25 7.66
CA ILE A 213 26.53 -8.80 6.91
C ILE A 213 26.88 -8.63 5.44
N ILE A 214 26.75 -9.69 4.66
CA ILE A 214 26.93 -9.67 3.21
C ILE A 214 25.54 -9.69 2.56
N ILE A 215 25.31 -8.72 1.69
CA ILE A 215 24.09 -8.57 0.89
C ILE A 215 24.51 -8.39 -0.56
N GLY A 216 24.35 -9.43 -1.38
CA GLY A 216 24.91 -9.48 -2.72
C GLY A 216 26.43 -9.24 -2.69
N LYS A 217 26.89 -8.15 -3.29
CA LYS A 217 28.30 -7.73 -3.29
C LYS A 217 28.67 -6.73 -2.18
N LYS A 218 27.69 -6.21 -1.44
CA LYS A 218 27.91 -5.20 -0.39
C LYS A 218 28.25 -5.87 0.93
N GLN A 219 29.25 -5.33 1.62
CA GLN A 219 29.57 -5.70 3.00
C GLN A 219 29.13 -4.58 3.94
N ILE A 220 28.25 -4.90 4.88
CA ILE A 220 27.67 -3.97 5.84
C ILE A 220 28.23 -4.30 7.24
N PRO A 221 28.87 -3.36 7.95
CA PRO A 221 29.39 -3.60 9.29
C PRO A 221 28.26 -3.70 10.31
N ILE A 222 28.44 -4.54 11.33
CA ILE A 222 27.55 -4.59 12.50
C ILE A 222 28.14 -3.68 13.58
N GLY A 223 27.41 -2.64 13.96
CA GLY A 223 27.79 -1.72 15.04
C GLY A 223 27.71 -2.41 16.40
N GLU A 224 28.60 -2.01 17.32
CA GLU A 224 28.72 -2.63 18.64
C GLU A 224 27.40 -2.59 19.43
N THR A 225 26.73 -1.43 19.43
CA THR A 225 25.41 -1.21 20.07
C THR A 225 24.32 -2.13 19.53
N TYR A 226 24.38 -2.49 18.25
CA TYR A 226 23.34 -3.29 17.57
C TYR A 226 23.60 -4.80 17.65
N ARG A 227 24.80 -5.20 18.07
CA ARG A 227 25.28 -6.59 17.95
C ARG A 227 24.46 -7.58 18.79
N LYS A 228 24.05 -7.18 19.99
CA LYS A 228 23.26 -8.03 20.90
C LYS A 228 21.88 -8.32 20.31
N GLN A 229 21.19 -7.27 19.85
CA GLN A 229 19.88 -7.39 19.21
C GLN A 229 19.97 -8.19 17.90
N PHE A 230 20.99 -7.93 17.09
CA PHE A 230 21.21 -8.66 15.85
C PHE A 230 21.33 -10.16 16.07
N ARG A 231 22.13 -10.59 17.07
CA ARG A 231 22.28 -12.02 17.38
C ARG A 231 20.98 -12.67 17.84
N ALA A 232 20.23 -12.01 18.72
CA ALA A 232 18.94 -12.55 19.19
C ALA A 232 17.98 -12.82 18.03
N ILE A 233 17.86 -11.87 17.10
CA ILE A 233 16.96 -11.95 15.95
C ILE A 233 17.36 -13.05 14.94
N ILE A 234 18.66 -13.28 14.75
CA ILE A 234 19.16 -14.29 13.79
C ILE A 234 19.21 -15.69 14.40
N GLU A 235 19.51 -15.82 15.69
CA GLU A 235 19.60 -17.11 16.39
C GLU A 235 18.24 -17.62 16.89
N GLY A 236 17.16 -16.86 16.70
CA GLY A 236 15.79 -17.28 17.01
C GLY A 236 15.49 -17.41 18.51
N LYS A 237 16.10 -16.57 19.34
CA LYS A 237 15.85 -16.51 20.80
C LYS A 237 15.10 -15.25 21.21
#